data_AF-A0A0K0D8H2-F1
#
_entry.id   AF-A0A0K0D8H2-F1
#
_cell.length_a   1.000
_cell.length_b   1.000
_cell.length_c   1.000
_cell.angle_alpha   90.00
_cell.angle_beta   90.00
_cell.angle_gamma   90.00
#
_symmetry.space_group_name_H-M   'P 1'
#
loop_
_entity.id
_entity.type
_entity.pdbx_description
1 polymer ?
#
loop_
_entity_poly.entity_id
_entity_poly.type
_entity_poly.pdbx_seq_one_letter_code
_entity_poly.pdbx_strand_id
1 'polypeptide(L)'
;MEPLEVRFARCEALAAHGYIPQATTLALQLADYLIDHLQDLSDVEEARANIINVTGNGPDTAVDSTESLIIRSERFVDMFEKALYLAHILSTDQANHAGMFTFLLSVLQCPKFPMATKYLQVKLYYLEAEIVSLLQIVSVGSREIDQLRDAAVQISSTVACQIVPPIALAHFILDRLDYAYNMCEVDQNGHQNNRVLPNHQESRGPRDGDIALKAALDALGSRSLFSEEDYPQLSEAVRRQKGELAIALLTRLVLSLIIIT
;
A
#
# COMPACT_ATOMS: atom_id res chain seq x y z
N MET A 1 -3.61 23.39 18.66
CA MET A 1 -3.25 21.97 18.85
C MET A 1 -1.74 21.84 18.79
N GLU A 2 -1.14 20.87 19.47
CA GLU A 2 0.29 20.56 19.35
C GLU A 2 0.61 20.07 17.93
N PRO A 3 1.70 20.54 17.27
CA PRO A 3 2.05 20.11 15.91
C PRO A 3 2.31 18.61 15.81
N LEU A 4 1.96 18.01 14.65
CA LEU A 4 2.15 16.57 14.39
C LEU A 4 3.59 16.11 14.64
N GLU A 5 4.57 16.90 14.18
CA GLU A 5 6.00 16.62 14.36
C GLU A 5 6.40 16.52 15.83
N VAL A 6 5.83 17.36 16.70
CA VAL A 6 6.14 17.34 18.14
C VAL A 6 5.56 16.08 18.78
N ARG A 7 4.34 15.69 18.41
CA ARG A 7 3.72 14.44 18.89
C ARG A 7 4.51 13.22 18.41
N PHE A 8 4.99 13.23 17.17
CA PHE A 8 5.81 12.15 16.63
C PHE A 8 7.15 12.05 17.36
N ALA A 9 7.88 13.17 17.52
CA ALA A 9 9.13 13.21 18.27
C ALA A 9 8.96 12.73 19.72
N ARG A 10 7.81 13.04 20.34
CA ARG A 10 7.45 12.52 21.66
C ARG A 10 7.22 11.00 21.65
N CYS A 11 6.55 10.47 20.62
CA CYS A 11 6.37 9.04 20.45
C CYS A 11 7.73 8.33 20.30
N GLU A 12 8.63 8.87 19.48
CA GLU A 12 9.98 8.36 19.30
C GLU A 12 10.79 8.36 20.59
N ALA A 13 10.75 9.46 21.34
CA ALA A 13 11.44 9.56 22.63
C ALA A 13 10.91 8.52 23.63
N LEU A 14 9.58 8.35 23.71
CA LEU A 14 8.98 7.33 24.58
C LEU A 14 9.43 5.91 24.19
N ALA A 15 9.43 5.59 22.90
CA ALA A 15 9.88 4.30 22.40
C ALA A 15 11.37 4.06 22.68
N ALA A 16 12.22 5.05 22.40
CA ALA A 16 13.68 4.97 22.62
C ALA A 16 14.06 4.80 24.10
N HIS A 17 13.27 5.36 25.02
CA HIS A 17 13.46 5.20 26.46
C HIS A 17 12.77 3.96 27.05
N GLY A 18 12.14 3.12 26.23
CA GLY A 18 11.51 1.87 26.67
C GLY A 18 10.12 2.03 27.28
N TYR A 19 9.51 3.22 27.20
CA TYR A 19 8.12 3.45 27.62
C TYR A 19 7.12 2.96 26.56
N ILE A 20 7.25 1.70 26.14
CA ILE A 20 6.49 1.10 25.03
C ILE A 20 4.97 1.26 25.19
N PRO A 21 4.33 1.03 26.36
CA PRO A 21 2.87 1.19 26.48
C PRO A 21 2.38 2.62 26.17
N GLN A 22 3.16 3.63 26.56
CA GLN A 22 2.84 5.03 26.30
C GLN A 22 3.09 5.38 24.82
N ALA A 23 4.19 4.87 24.26
CA ALA A 23 4.51 5.02 22.85
C ALA A 23 3.43 4.38 21.96
N THR A 24 2.98 3.16 22.27
CA THR A 24 1.90 2.45 21.57
C THR A 24 0.59 3.24 21.61
N THR A 25 0.20 3.76 22.78
CA THR A 25 -1.01 4.57 22.91
C THR A 25 -0.94 5.81 22.02
N LEU A 26 0.22 6.48 21.99
CA LEU A 26 0.44 7.66 21.16
C LEU A 26 0.53 7.29 19.67
N ALA A 27 1.11 6.14 19.33
CA ALA A 27 1.20 5.62 17.96
C ALA A 27 -0.18 5.35 17.36
N LEU A 28 -1.10 4.75 18.14
CA LEU A 28 -2.48 4.55 17.72
C LEU A 28 -3.20 5.88 17.45
N GLN A 29 -2.97 6.89 18.28
CA GLN A 29 -3.52 8.23 18.04
C GLN A 29 -2.94 8.86 16.78
N LEU A 30 -1.61 8.72 16.58
CA LEU A 30 -0.90 9.28 15.43
C LEU A 30 -1.26 8.60 14.10
N ALA A 31 -1.67 7.33 14.13
CA ALA A 31 -2.07 6.59 12.95
C ALA A 31 -3.18 7.31 12.16
N ASP A 32 -4.26 7.70 12.83
CA ASP A 32 -5.38 8.41 12.20
C ASP A 32 -4.94 9.76 11.64
N TYR A 33 -4.19 10.55 12.42
CA TYR A 33 -3.68 11.84 11.94
C TYR A 33 -2.79 11.68 10.71
N LEU A 34 -1.97 10.63 10.65
CA LEU A 34 -1.07 10.41 9.53
C LEU A 34 -1.85 10.10 8.24
N ILE A 35 -2.92 9.32 8.33
CA ILE A 35 -3.81 9.06 7.19
C ILE A 35 -4.46 10.34 6.69
N ASP A 36 -5.00 11.17 7.59
CA ASP A 36 -5.61 12.46 7.22
C ASP A 36 -4.61 13.35 6.45
N HIS A 37 -3.37 13.45 6.96
CA HIS A 37 -2.34 14.26 6.30
C HIS A 37 -1.87 13.67 4.97
N LEU A 38 -1.81 12.34 4.84
CA LEU A 38 -1.52 11.70 3.55
C LEU A 38 -2.60 12.02 2.52
N GLN A 39 -3.87 11.94 2.90
CA GLN A 39 -5.00 12.27 2.03
C GLN A 39 -4.98 13.75 1.62
N ASP A 40 -4.77 14.67 2.57
CA ASP A 40 -4.65 16.10 2.29
C ASP A 40 -3.54 16.40 1.26
N LEU A 41 -2.38 15.74 1.39
CA LEU A 41 -1.27 15.91 0.45
C LEU A 41 -1.62 15.38 -0.94
N SER A 42 -2.33 14.24 -1.00
CA SER A 42 -2.79 13.64 -2.26
C SER A 42 -3.86 14.48 -2.96
N ASP A 43 -4.84 14.99 -2.23
CA ASP A 43 -5.94 15.79 -2.77
C ASP A 43 -5.43 17.09 -3.41
N VAL A 44 -4.44 17.73 -2.78
CA VAL A 44 -3.78 18.93 -3.33
C VAL A 44 -3.09 18.63 -4.67
N GLU A 45 -2.49 17.45 -4.80
CA GLU A 45 -1.78 17.03 -6.02
C GLU A 45 -2.76 16.62 -7.14
N GLU A 46 -3.83 15.89 -6.81
CA GLU A 46 -4.88 15.53 -7.76
C GLU A 46 -5.60 16.77 -8.29
N ALA A 47 -5.91 17.74 -7.42
CA ALA A 47 -6.48 19.02 -7.82
C ALA A 47 -5.56 19.76 -8.81
N ARG A 48 -4.24 19.76 -8.58
CA ARG A 48 -3.28 20.39 -9.50
C ARG A 48 -3.21 19.67 -10.84
N ALA A 49 -3.12 18.34 -10.85
CA ALA A 49 -3.07 17.56 -12.08
C ALA A 49 -4.31 17.81 -12.95
N ASN A 50 -5.49 17.93 -12.34
CA ASN A 50 -6.73 18.25 -13.03
C ASN A 50 -6.72 19.66 -13.64
N ILE A 51 -6.17 20.65 -12.94
CA ILE A 51 -6.05 22.03 -13.48
C ILE A 51 -5.14 22.04 -14.72
N ILE A 52 -3.97 21.40 -14.65
CA ILE A 52 -3.01 21.34 -15.76
C ILE A 52 -3.65 20.68 -16.99
N ASN A 53 -4.45 19.62 -16.80
CA ASN A 53 -5.12 18.90 -17.89
C ASN A 53 -6.27 19.70 -18.54
N VAL A 54 -6.91 20.63 -17.81
CA VAL A 54 -8.03 21.45 -18.31
C VAL A 54 -7.55 22.73 -18.99
N THR A 55 -6.49 23.35 -18.48
CA THR A 55 -5.95 24.60 -19.04
C THR A 55 -4.69 24.30 -19.84
N GLY A 56 -4.87 23.91 -21.11
CA GLY A 56 -3.77 23.92 -22.07
C GLY A 56 -3.22 25.34 -22.23
N ASN A 57 -2.10 25.63 -21.55
CA ASN A 57 -1.34 26.88 -21.51
C ASN A 57 -2.05 28.14 -20.96
N GLY A 58 -1.58 28.60 -19.80
CA GLY A 58 -1.62 29.99 -19.34
C GLY A 58 -0.39 30.27 -18.44
N PRO A 59 0.36 31.38 -18.60
CA PRO A 59 1.66 31.57 -17.94
C PRO A 59 1.57 32.10 -16.49
N ASP A 60 0.37 32.35 -15.95
CA ASP A 60 0.19 33.06 -14.68
C ASP A 60 -0.12 32.18 -13.46
N THR A 61 -0.23 30.85 -13.62
CA THR A 61 -0.35 29.86 -12.51
C THR A 61 0.94 29.08 -12.25
N ALA A 62 2.04 29.42 -12.94
CA ALA A 62 3.34 28.75 -12.89
C ALA A 62 4.17 29.02 -11.61
N VAL A 63 3.56 29.55 -10.54
CA VAL A 63 4.23 29.97 -9.30
C VAL A 63 3.81 29.14 -8.09
N ASP A 64 3.32 27.90 -8.28
CA ASP A 64 3.58 26.86 -7.28
C ASP A 64 4.92 26.22 -7.70
N SER A 65 6.01 26.85 -7.22
CA SER A 65 7.40 26.60 -7.62
C SER A 65 7.73 25.10 -7.61
N THR A 66 8.63 24.64 -8.49
CA THR A 66 9.23 23.29 -8.38
C THR A 66 9.66 22.94 -6.94
N GLU A 67 10.07 23.96 -6.17
CA GLU A 67 10.36 23.90 -4.74
C GLU A 67 9.17 23.40 -3.88
N SER A 68 7.93 23.80 -4.15
CA SER A 68 6.77 23.32 -3.40
C SER A 68 6.42 21.87 -3.70
N LEU A 69 6.58 21.41 -4.95
CA LEU A 69 6.43 20.01 -5.32
C LEU A 69 7.49 19.12 -4.65
N ILE A 70 8.74 19.60 -4.58
CA ILE A 70 9.83 18.90 -3.87
C ILE A 70 9.46 18.76 -2.39
N ILE A 71 9.14 19.87 -1.71
CA ILE A 71 8.79 19.86 -0.29
C ILE A 71 7.59 18.95 -0.03
N ARG A 72 6.57 18.95 -0.90
CA ARG A 72 5.38 18.11 -0.74
C ARG A 72 5.69 16.63 -0.95
N SER A 73 6.50 16.30 -1.97
CA SER A 73 6.98 14.93 -2.20
C SER A 73 7.81 14.41 -1.04
N GLU A 74 8.69 15.25 -0.48
CA GLU A 74 9.50 14.91 0.71
C GLU A 74 8.60 14.63 1.92
N ARG A 75 7.62 15.50 2.17
CA ARG A 75 6.64 15.31 3.26
C ARG A 75 5.83 14.03 3.08
N PHE A 76 5.38 13.74 1.86
CA PHE A 76 4.62 12.53 1.57
C PHE A 76 5.43 11.26 1.85
N VAL A 77 6.68 11.21 1.40
CA VAL A 77 7.58 10.09 1.67
C VAL A 77 7.94 9.98 3.15
N ASP A 78 8.17 11.10 3.84
CA ASP A 78 8.39 11.15 5.29
C ASP A 78 7.17 10.62 6.07
N MET A 79 5.93 10.87 5.61
CA MET A 79 4.75 10.25 6.22
C MET A 79 4.76 8.72 6.07
N PHE A 80 5.20 8.16 4.94
CA PHE A 80 5.35 6.71 4.79
C PHE A 80 6.42 6.14 5.74
N GLU A 81 7.55 6.84 5.92
CA GLU A 81 8.58 6.44 6.90
C GLU A 81 8.04 6.45 8.33
N LYS A 82 7.31 7.51 8.69
CA LYS A 82 6.66 7.64 9.99
C LYS A 82 5.61 6.54 10.19
N ALA A 83 4.83 6.20 9.17
CA ALA A 83 3.86 5.12 9.24
C ALA A 83 4.55 3.77 9.52
N LEU A 84 5.66 3.49 8.83
CA LEU A 84 6.44 2.27 9.05
C LEU A 84 7.02 2.23 10.47
N TYR A 85 7.54 3.35 10.96
CA TYR A 85 8.05 3.48 12.32
C TYR A 85 6.96 3.21 13.38
N LEU A 86 5.78 3.83 13.23
CA LEU A 86 4.64 3.58 14.11
C LEU A 86 4.22 2.10 14.07
N ALA A 87 4.18 1.50 12.89
CA ALA A 87 3.87 0.08 12.75
C ALA A 87 4.88 -0.81 13.48
N HIS A 88 6.18 -0.49 13.47
CA HIS A 88 7.16 -1.22 14.27
C HIS A 88 6.92 -1.11 15.78
N ILE A 89 6.45 0.04 16.27
CA ILE A 89 6.04 0.16 17.68
C ILE A 89 4.80 -0.73 17.95
N LEU A 90 3.79 -0.63 17.09
CA LEU A 90 2.54 -1.39 17.25
C LEU A 90 2.75 -2.91 17.13
N SER A 91 3.70 -3.36 16.32
CA SER A 91 3.98 -4.79 16.12
C SER A 91 4.56 -5.49 17.36
N THR A 92 5.05 -4.72 18.35
CA THR A 92 5.61 -5.22 19.61
C THR A 92 4.60 -6.01 20.44
N ASP A 93 3.30 -5.70 20.32
CA ASP A 93 2.24 -6.39 21.03
C ASP A 93 1.15 -6.85 20.06
N GLN A 94 0.84 -8.15 20.11
CA GLN A 94 -0.15 -8.80 19.27
C GLN A 94 -1.54 -8.20 19.43
N ALA A 95 -1.87 -7.61 20.58
CA ALA A 95 -3.14 -6.92 20.79
C ALA A 95 -3.36 -5.75 19.80
N ASN A 96 -2.28 -5.16 19.28
CA ASN A 96 -2.35 -4.03 18.36
C ASN A 96 -2.30 -4.45 16.88
N HIS A 97 -2.06 -5.73 16.58
CA HIS A 97 -1.85 -6.19 15.20
C HIS A 97 -3.05 -5.91 14.30
N ALA A 98 -4.29 -6.05 14.79
CA ALA A 98 -5.49 -5.73 14.03
C ALA A 98 -5.60 -4.22 13.70
N GLY A 99 -5.24 -3.35 14.66
CA GLY A 99 -5.21 -1.90 14.47
C GLY A 99 -4.11 -1.49 13.49
N MET A 100 -2.92 -2.06 13.66
CA MET A 100 -1.78 -1.87 12.76
C MET A 100 -2.09 -2.32 11.33
N PHE A 101 -2.76 -3.46 11.17
CA PHE A 101 -3.19 -3.95 9.86
C PHE A 101 -4.13 -2.95 9.17
N THR A 102 -5.17 -2.50 9.89
CA THR A 102 -6.12 -1.50 9.38
C THR A 102 -5.39 -0.21 8.98
N PHE A 103 -4.48 0.26 9.83
CA PHE A 103 -3.69 1.46 9.59
C PHE A 103 -2.81 1.32 8.33
N LEU A 104 -1.98 0.29 8.25
CA LEU A 104 -1.08 0.09 7.11
C LEU A 104 -1.82 -0.18 5.80
N LEU A 105 -2.95 -0.88 5.85
CA LEU A 105 -3.81 -1.05 4.68
C LEU A 105 -4.34 0.31 4.19
N SER A 106 -4.73 1.19 5.11
CA SER A 106 -5.19 2.55 4.79
C SER A 106 -4.06 3.40 4.19
N VAL A 107 -2.83 3.28 4.70
CA VAL A 107 -1.64 3.95 4.11
C VAL A 107 -1.42 3.49 2.67
N LEU A 108 -1.51 2.18 2.39
CA LEU A 108 -1.38 1.66 1.02
C LEU A 108 -2.50 2.14 0.09
N GLN A 109 -3.71 2.35 0.61
CA GLN A 109 -4.87 2.85 -0.13
C GLN A 109 -4.81 4.35 -0.45
N CYS A 110 -3.98 5.13 0.26
CA CYS A 110 -3.84 6.56 0.02
C CYS A 110 -3.44 6.81 -1.45
N PRO A 111 -4.11 7.75 -2.16
CA PRO A 111 -3.78 8.07 -3.54
C PRO A 111 -2.34 8.55 -3.66
N LYS A 112 -1.65 8.13 -4.72
CA LYS A 112 -0.25 8.49 -4.96
C LYS A 112 -0.15 9.38 -6.19
N PHE A 113 0.85 10.24 -6.17
CA PHE A 113 1.17 11.16 -7.25
C PHE A 113 2.64 11.00 -7.68
N PRO A 114 3.03 11.48 -8.87
CA PRO A 114 4.42 11.42 -9.32
C PRO A 114 5.35 12.20 -8.38
N MET A 115 6.42 11.55 -7.90
CA MET A 115 7.36 12.20 -6.99
C MET A 115 8.26 13.20 -7.72
N ALA A 116 8.62 14.30 -7.04
CA ALA A 116 9.46 15.37 -7.59
C ALA A 116 10.84 14.91 -8.10
N THR A 117 11.39 13.85 -7.50
CA THR A 117 12.72 13.35 -7.86
C THR A 117 12.73 11.83 -7.99
N LYS A 118 13.68 11.32 -8.78
CA LYS A 118 13.93 9.88 -8.92
C LYS A 118 14.19 9.20 -7.58
N TYR A 119 14.95 9.85 -6.70
CA TYR A 119 15.26 9.30 -5.39
C TYR A 119 14.00 9.08 -4.56
N LEU A 120 13.12 10.09 -4.48
CA LEU A 120 11.86 9.99 -3.74
C LEU A 120 10.93 8.93 -4.35
N GLN A 121 10.87 8.81 -5.68
CA GLN A 121 10.09 7.78 -6.35
C GLN A 121 10.53 6.36 -5.97
N VAL A 122 11.85 6.10 -5.98
CA VAL A 122 12.41 4.80 -5.60
C VAL A 122 12.23 4.54 -4.11
N LYS A 123 12.38 5.58 -3.29
CA LYS A 123 12.19 5.49 -1.84
C LYS A 123 10.74 5.15 -1.48
N LEU A 124 9.76 5.79 -2.11
CA LEU A 124 8.33 5.47 -1.92
C LEU A 124 8.05 4.00 -2.29
N TYR A 125 8.57 3.53 -3.42
CA TYR A 125 8.43 2.13 -3.84
C TYR A 125 9.02 1.14 -2.81
N TYR A 126 10.19 1.46 -2.27
CA TYR A 126 10.81 0.66 -1.20
C TYR A 126 9.93 0.63 0.06
N LEU A 127 9.42 1.79 0.49
CA LEU A 127 8.57 1.88 1.67
C LEU A 127 7.24 1.12 1.50
N GLU A 128 6.62 1.16 0.33
CA GLU A 128 5.44 0.32 0.04
C GLU A 128 5.75 -1.16 0.20
N ALA A 129 6.91 -1.64 -0.27
CA ALA A 129 7.32 -3.03 -0.13
C ALA A 129 7.54 -3.42 1.35
N GLU A 130 8.16 -2.55 2.15
CA GLU A 130 8.34 -2.77 3.60
C GLU A 130 7.00 -2.83 4.33
N ILE A 131 6.06 -1.93 3.99
CA ILE A 131 4.70 -1.96 4.54
C ILE A 131 3.99 -3.27 4.19
N VAL A 132 4.09 -3.73 2.94
CA VAL A 132 3.54 -5.03 2.51
C VAL A 132 4.16 -6.19 3.30
N SER A 133 5.48 -6.16 3.51
CA SER A 133 6.19 -7.16 4.32
C SER A 133 5.66 -7.21 5.76
N LEU A 134 5.46 -6.06 6.41
CA LEU A 134 4.85 -6.00 7.74
C LEU A 134 3.41 -6.54 7.76
N LEU A 135 2.60 -6.20 6.76
CA LEU A 135 1.24 -6.70 6.62
C LEU A 135 1.17 -8.22 6.40
N GLN A 136 2.20 -8.82 5.79
CA GLN A 136 2.32 -10.27 5.63
C GLN A 136 2.60 -10.98 6.95
N ILE A 137 3.35 -10.34 7.87
CA ILE A 137 3.69 -10.88 9.20
C ILE A 137 2.45 -10.97 10.10
N VAL A 138 1.52 -10.00 10.00
CA VAL A 138 0.31 -9.98 10.83
C VAL A 138 -0.61 -11.16 10.50
N SER A 139 -1.09 -11.86 11.52
CA SER A 139 -2.12 -12.89 11.36
C SER A 139 -3.42 -12.23 10.87
N VAL A 140 -3.89 -12.65 9.70
CA VAL A 140 -5.10 -12.12 9.06
C VAL A 140 -6.30 -12.93 9.55
N GLY A 141 -7.11 -12.32 10.42
CA GLY A 141 -8.38 -12.87 10.90
C GLY A 141 -9.55 -12.55 9.97
N SER A 142 -10.76 -12.85 10.41
CA SER A 142 -11.98 -12.61 9.62
C SER A 142 -12.17 -11.14 9.24
N ARG A 143 -11.95 -10.25 10.20
CA ARG A 143 -12.05 -8.80 10.00
C ARG A 143 -11.06 -8.30 8.95
N GLU A 144 -9.81 -8.76 9.02
CA GLU A 144 -8.77 -8.36 8.07
C GLU A 144 -9.07 -8.91 6.66
N ILE A 145 -9.64 -10.11 6.54
CA ILE A 145 -10.14 -10.64 5.27
C ILE A 145 -11.26 -9.76 4.71
N ASP A 146 -12.23 -9.35 5.54
CA ASP A 146 -13.32 -8.47 5.10
C ASP A 146 -12.78 -7.13 4.59
N GLN A 147 -11.82 -6.54 5.28
CA GLN A 147 -11.13 -5.32 4.82
C GLN A 147 -10.42 -5.51 3.48
N LEU A 148 -9.80 -6.67 3.26
CA LEU A 148 -9.17 -7.00 1.97
C LEU A 148 -10.20 -7.19 0.86
N ARG A 149 -11.37 -7.78 1.15
CA ARG A 149 -12.47 -7.90 0.18
C ARG A 149 -12.98 -6.52 -0.23
N ASP A 150 -13.23 -5.66 0.75
CA ASP A 150 -13.66 -4.28 0.50
C ASP A 150 -12.62 -3.54 -0.34
N ALA A 151 -11.35 -3.61 0.04
CA ALA A 151 -10.25 -3.02 -0.73
C ALA A 151 -10.17 -3.57 -2.16
N ALA A 152 -10.38 -4.87 -2.35
CA ALA A 152 -10.36 -5.51 -3.67
C ALA A 152 -11.49 -5.02 -4.58
N VAL A 153 -12.70 -4.85 -4.03
CA VAL A 153 -13.84 -4.29 -4.76
C VAL A 153 -13.56 -2.84 -5.17
N GLN A 154 -12.97 -2.05 -4.27
CA GLN A 154 -12.62 -0.66 -4.54
C GLN A 154 -11.49 -0.49 -5.57
N ILE A 155 -10.61 -1.49 -5.77
CA ILE A 155 -9.52 -1.35 -6.76
C ILE A 155 -10.03 -0.92 -8.14
N SER A 156 -11.18 -1.45 -8.58
CA SER A 156 -11.77 -1.10 -9.87
C SER A 156 -12.10 0.39 -10.04
N SER A 157 -12.62 1.04 -8.99
CA SER A 157 -12.88 2.49 -8.98
C SER A 157 -11.58 3.27 -8.79
N THR A 158 -10.70 2.79 -7.90
CA THR A 158 -9.42 3.42 -7.58
C THR A 158 -8.52 3.55 -8.79
N VAL A 159 -8.34 2.49 -9.58
CA VAL A 159 -7.46 2.51 -10.78
C VAL A 159 -8.03 3.37 -11.91
N ALA A 160 -9.32 3.72 -11.87
CA ALA A 160 -9.94 4.60 -12.84
C ALA A 160 -9.72 6.08 -12.51
N CYS A 161 -9.49 6.41 -11.24
CA CYS A 161 -9.41 7.79 -10.75
C CYS A 161 -8.00 8.21 -10.29
N GLN A 162 -7.20 7.30 -9.74
CA GLN A 162 -5.88 7.65 -9.20
C GLN A 162 -4.82 7.82 -10.28
N ILE A 163 -3.97 8.84 -10.11
CA ILE A 163 -2.88 9.14 -11.04
C ILE A 163 -1.90 7.96 -11.11
N VAL A 164 -1.46 7.48 -9.95
CA VAL A 164 -0.59 6.33 -9.80
C VAL A 164 -1.43 5.14 -9.31
N PRO A 165 -1.52 4.04 -10.07
CA PRO A 165 -2.34 2.90 -9.68
C PRO A 165 -1.74 2.17 -8.46
N PRO A 166 -2.57 1.66 -7.52
CA PRO A 166 -2.12 1.02 -6.29
C PRO A 166 -1.71 -0.45 -6.52
N ILE A 167 -0.66 -0.68 -7.34
CA ILE A 167 -0.26 -2.03 -7.77
C ILE A 167 0.25 -2.87 -6.60
N ALA A 168 1.00 -2.28 -5.66
CA ALA A 168 1.47 -2.97 -4.46
C ALA A 168 0.30 -3.52 -3.61
N LEU A 169 -0.77 -2.74 -3.47
CA LEU A 169 -1.98 -3.16 -2.78
C LEU A 169 -2.69 -4.29 -3.54
N ALA A 170 -2.81 -4.19 -4.86
CA ALA A 170 -3.42 -5.24 -5.67
C ALA A 170 -2.63 -6.56 -5.59
N HIS A 171 -1.30 -6.49 -5.59
CA HIS A 171 -0.43 -7.64 -5.38
C HIS A 171 -0.65 -8.25 -4.00
N PHE A 172 -0.67 -7.43 -2.95
CA PHE A 172 -0.91 -7.89 -1.59
C PHE A 172 -2.28 -8.56 -1.43
N ILE A 173 -3.34 -7.96 -1.99
CA ILE A 173 -4.69 -8.56 -1.99
C ILE A 173 -4.68 -9.90 -2.71
N LEU A 174 -4.04 -9.98 -3.87
CA LEU A 174 -3.89 -11.23 -4.61
C LEU A 174 -3.16 -12.28 -3.75
N ASP A 175 -2.02 -11.96 -3.14
CA ASP A 175 -1.29 -12.84 -2.23
C ASP A 175 -2.16 -13.36 -1.07
N ARG A 176 -2.94 -12.48 -0.45
CA ARG A 176 -3.65 -12.82 0.79
C ARG A 176 -5.00 -13.45 0.57
N LEU A 177 -5.78 -13.07 -0.43
CA LEU A 177 -7.12 -13.61 -0.66
C LEU A 177 -7.13 -14.90 -1.49
N ASP A 178 -6.15 -15.09 -2.38
CA ASP A 178 -6.10 -16.28 -3.24
C ASP A 178 -5.77 -17.55 -2.44
N TYR A 179 -6.79 -18.37 -2.20
CA TYR A 179 -6.72 -19.55 -1.35
C TYR A 179 -5.96 -20.72 -2.01
N ALA A 180 -6.05 -20.88 -3.33
CA ALA A 180 -5.51 -22.04 -4.04
C ALA A 180 -3.97 -22.10 -3.99
N TYR A 181 -3.32 -20.93 -4.04
CA TYR A 181 -1.86 -20.82 -3.94
C TYR A 181 -1.34 -21.03 -2.51
N ASN A 182 -2.04 -20.50 -1.51
CA ASN A 182 -1.62 -20.55 -0.10
C ASN A 182 -1.65 -21.97 0.53
N MET A 183 -2.33 -22.93 -0.10
CA MET A 183 -2.35 -24.34 0.33
C MET A 183 -1.27 -25.20 -0.35
N CYS A 184 -0.59 -24.67 -1.37
CA CYS A 184 0.32 -25.42 -2.24
C CYS A 184 1.75 -24.84 -2.28
N GLU A 185 2.24 -24.24 -1.19
CA GLU A 185 3.69 -24.13 -1.01
C GLU A 185 4.25 -25.56 -0.83
N VAL A 186 4.65 -26.18 -1.93
CA VAL A 186 5.41 -27.44 -1.93
C VAL A 186 6.89 -27.05 -1.80
N ASP A 187 7.54 -27.52 -0.74
CA ASP A 187 8.98 -27.28 -0.57
C ASP A 187 9.76 -27.98 -1.70
N GLN A 188 11.02 -27.59 -1.94
CA GLN A 188 11.89 -28.14 -3.01
C GLN A 188 12.07 -29.67 -2.93
N ASN A 189 11.62 -30.28 -1.83
CA ASN A 189 11.66 -31.72 -1.56
C ASN A 189 10.31 -32.44 -1.79
N GLY A 190 9.30 -31.82 -2.41
CA GLY A 190 8.02 -32.48 -2.74
C GLY A 190 7.11 -32.75 -1.53
N HIS A 191 7.43 -32.18 -0.36
CA HIS A 191 6.61 -32.28 0.83
C HIS A 191 5.70 -31.05 0.89
N GLN A 192 4.39 -31.25 1.13
CA GLN A 192 3.47 -30.16 1.43
C GLN A 192 4.05 -29.40 2.61
N ASN A 193 4.42 -28.13 2.40
CA ASN A 193 4.89 -27.31 3.49
C ASN A 193 3.66 -27.01 4.34
N ASN A 194 3.52 -27.76 5.44
CA ASN A 194 2.56 -27.48 6.48
C ASN A 194 3.05 -26.23 7.26
N ARG A 195 3.32 -25.12 6.55
CA ARG A 195 3.21 -23.80 7.15
C ARG A 195 1.75 -23.69 7.50
N VAL A 196 1.45 -24.16 8.71
CA VAL A 196 0.17 -24.07 9.37
C VAL A 196 -0.36 -22.66 9.10
N LEU A 197 -1.25 -22.53 8.12
CA LEU A 197 -2.12 -21.38 8.04
C LEU A 197 -3.05 -21.59 9.24
N PRO A 198 -2.85 -20.88 10.35
CA PRO A 198 -3.50 -21.24 11.60
C PRO A 198 -5.00 -21.03 11.41
N ASN A 199 -5.79 -22.11 11.43
CA ASN A 199 -7.24 -22.14 11.66
C ASN A 199 -8.17 -21.11 10.95
N HIS A 200 -7.74 -20.41 9.90
CA HIS A 200 -8.53 -19.37 9.21
C HIS A 200 -9.33 -19.89 8.01
N GLN A 201 -9.67 -21.19 8.02
CA GLN A 201 -10.46 -21.83 6.96
C GLN A 201 -11.94 -21.40 6.98
N GLU A 202 -12.45 -20.97 8.14
CA GLU A 202 -13.85 -20.60 8.31
C GLU A 202 -14.18 -19.20 7.76
N SER A 203 -13.21 -18.29 7.70
CA SER A 203 -13.44 -16.90 7.27
C SER A 203 -13.24 -16.68 5.78
N ARG A 204 -12.65 -17.63 5.06
CA ARG A 204 -12.38 -17.53 3.61
C ARG A 204 -13.54 -18.09 2.80
N GLY A 205 -14.09 -17.25 1.94
CA GLY A 205 -15.19 -17.60 1.06
C GLY A 205 -14.68 -18.17 -0.27
N PRO A 206 -15.44 -19.06 -0.94
CA PRO A 206 -15.06 -19.61 -2.25
C PRO A 206 -14.94 -18.55 -3.36
N ARG A 207 -15.43 -17.32 -3.13
CA ARG A 207 -15.36 -16.20 -4.08
C ARG A 207 -14.15 -15.28 -3.88
N ASP A 208 -13.36 -15.49 -2.82
CA ASP A 208 -12.25 -14.59 -2.49
C ASP A 208 -11.18 -14.59 -3.59
N GLY A 209 -10.92 -15.76 -4.19
CA GLY A 209 -10.03 -15.89 -5.33
C GLY A 209 -10.49 -15.10 -6.56
N ASP A 210 -11.78 -15.14 -6.88
CA ASP A 210 -12.35 -14.42 -8.03
C ASP A 210 -12.25 -12.90 -7.86
N ILE A 211 -12.55 -12.41 -6.65
CA ILE A 211 -12.48 -10.98 -6.32
C ILE A 211 -11.02 -10.50 -6.36
N ALA A 212 -10.10 -11.29 -5.81
CA ALA A 212 -8.67 -10.99 -5.82
C ALA A 212 -8.08 -10.98 -7.23
N LEU A 213 -8.44 -11.98 -8.05
CA LEU A 213 -8.07 -12.06 -9.45
C LEU A 213 -8.59 -10.86 -10.23
N LYS A 214 -9.86 -10.49 -10.03
CA LYS A 214 -10.46 -9.32 -10.68
C LYS A 214 -9.71 -8.04 -10.31
N ALA A 215 -9.43 -7.82 -9.03
CA ALA A 215 -8.66 -6.67 -8.56
C ALA A 215 -7.25 -6.63 -9.18
N ALA A 216 -6.55 -7.76 -9.22
CA ALA A 216 -5.23 -7.85 -9.85
C ALA A 216 -5.27 -7.54 -11.36
N LEU A 217 -6.28 -8.05 -12.07
CA LEU A 217 -6.47 -7.76 -13.50
C LEU A 217 -6.81 -6.29 -13.76
N ASP A 218 -7.63 -5.68 -12.91
CA ASP A 218 -7.96 -4.24 -13.00
C ASP A 218 -6.72 -3.37 -12.76
N ALA A 219 -5.89 -3.71 -11.77
CA ALA A 219 -4.62 -3.05 -11.52
C ALA A 219 -3.61 -3.24 -12.67
N LEU A 220 -3.53 -4.45 -13.23
CA LEU A 220 -2.65 -4.75 -14.36
C LEU A 220 -3.10 -4.00 -15.63
N GLY A 221 -4.39 -4.01 -15.92
CA GLY A 221 -5.03 -3.36 -17.06
C GLY A 221 -5.22 -1.85 -16.93
N SER A 222 -4.96 -1.28 -15.76
CA SER A 222 -5.09 0.17 -15.50
C SER A 222 -4.29 1.00 -16.50
N ARG A 223 -4.87 2.11 -16.95
CA ARG A 223 -4.14 3.08 -17.78
C ARG A 223 -3.46 4.10 -16.88
N SER A 224 -2.18 4.36 -17.12
CA SER A 224 -1.48 5.46 -16.44
C SER A 224 -2.14 6.79 -16.77
N LEU A 225 -2.50 7.58 -15.76
CA LEU A 225 -3.05 8.94 -15.92
C LEU A 225 -1.95 10.02 -15.84
N PHE A 226 -0.69 9.62 -16.07
CA PHE A 226 0.47 10.49 -16.16
C PHE A 226 1.20 10.26 -17.49
N SER A 227 1.91 11.28 -17.97
CA SER A 227 2.73 11.19 -19.19
C SER A 227 4.01 10.40 -18.93
N GLU A 228 4.33 9.45 -19.81
CA GLU A 228 5.60 8.71 -19.77
C GLU A 228 6.80 9.62 -20.08
N GLU A 229 6.59 10.67 -20.88
CA GLU A 229 7.63 11.65 -21.24
C GLU A 229 8.02 12.52 -20.04
N ASP A 230 7.01 12.92 -19.25
CA ASP A 230 7.23 13.79 -18.09
C ASP A 230 7.72 13.01 -16.86
N TYR A 231 7.34 11.72 -16.73
CA TYR A 231 7.66 10.88 -15.59
C TYR A 231 8.23 9.50 -15.99
N PRO A 232 9.38 9.44 -16.68
CA PRO A 232 9.93 8.19 -17.21
C PRO A 232 10.32 7.18 -16.12
N GLN A 233 10.76 7.65 -14.94
CA GLN A 233 11.13 6.75 -13.84
C GLN A 233 9.92 6.15 -13.14
N LEU A 234 8.82 6.90 -13.00
CA LEU A 234 7.55 6.39 -12.50
C LEU A 234 6.96 5.39 -13.48
N SER A 235 6.97 5.71 -14.79
CA SER A 235 6.55 4.78 -15.84
C SER A 235 7.28 3.44 -15.74
N GLU A 236 8.60 3.48 -15.61
CA GLU A 236 9.41 2.28 -15.47
C GLU A 236 9.13 1.52 -14.16
N ALA A 237 8.91 2.21 -13.03
CA ALA A 237 8.53 1.58 -11.76
C ALA A 237 7.17 0.87 -11.85
N VAL A 238 6.17 1.55 -12.41
CA VAL A 238 4.82 0.99 -12.66
C VAL A 238 4.89 -0.21 -13.59
N ARG A 239 5.68 -0.12 -14.68
CA ARG A 239 5.91 -1.23 -15.61
C ARG A 239 6.50 -2.45 -14.91
N ARG A 240 7.50 -2.26 -14.04
CA ARG A 240 8.09 -3.35 -13.24
C ARG A 240 7.09 -3.96 -12.27
N GLN A 241 6.39 -3.15 -11.47
CA GLN A 241 5.36 -3.63 -10.55
C GLN A 241 4.27 -4.44 -11.28
N LYS A 242 3.81 -3.96 -12.44
CA LYS A 242 2.87 -4.70 -13.29
C LYS A 242 3.45 -6.00 -13.82
N GLY A 243 4.72 -6.01 -14.20
CA GLY A 243 5.45 -7.22 -14.61
C GLY A 243 5.47 -8.27 -13.52
N GLU A 244 5.85 -7.88 -12.29
CA GLU A 244 5.85 -8.78 -11.12
C GLU A 244 4.44 -9.31 -10.82
N LEU A 245 3.42 -8.44 -10.85
CA LEU A 245 2.03 -8.86 -10.66
C LEU A 245 1.55 -9.83 -11.76
N ALA A 246 1.95 -9.61 -13.01
CA ALA A 246 1.63 -10.51 -14.11
C ALA A 246 2.31 -11.89 -13.93
N ILE A 247 3.57 -11.91 -13.48
CA ILE A 247 4.29 -13.14 -13.15
C ILE A 247 3.57 -13.88 -12.03
N ALA A 248 3.19 -13.17 -10.94
CA ALA A 248 2.45 -13.75 -9.83
C ALA A 248 1.10 -14.37 -10.27
N LEU A 249 0.38 -13.72 -11.19
CA LEU A 249 -0.85 -14.28 -11.76
C LEU A 249 -0.59 -15.53 -12.60
N LEU A 250 0.43 -15.51 -13.47
CA LEU A 250 0.75 -16.65 -14.32
C LEU A 250 1.19 -17.87 -13.52
N THR A 251 2.02 -17.70 -12.49
CA THR A 251 2.46 -18.81 -11.64
C THR A 251 1.28 -19.46 -10.92
N ARG A 252 0.30 -18.68 -10.46
CA ARG A 252 -0.91 -19.18 -9.79
C ARG A 252 -1.88 -19.89 -10.73
N LEU A 253 -2.08 -19.36 -11.93
CA LEU A 253 -2.95 -19.96 -12.93
C LEU A 253 -2.39 -21.31 -13.40
N VAL A 254 -1.07 -21.40 -13.60
CA VAL A 254 -0.40 -22.66 -13.98
C VAL A 254 -0.53 -23.70 -12.86
N LEU A 255 -0.30 -23.31 -11.60
CA LEU A 255 -0.48 -24.22 -10.46
C LEU A 255 -1.93 -24.71 -10.32
N SER A 256 -2.91 -23.82 -10.52
CA SER A 256 -4.33 -24.17 -10.47
C SER A 256 -4.71 -25.18 -11.57
N LEU A 257 -4.12 -25.05 -12.77
CA LEU A 257 -4.37 -25.97 -13.88
C LEU A 257 -3.79 -27.37 -13.61
N ILE A 258 -2.60 -27.44 -12.99
CA ILE A 258 -1.96 -28.70 -12.60
C ILE A 258 -2.80 -29.46 -11.55
N ILE A 259 -3.44 -28.75 -10.61
CA ILE A 259 -4.27 -29.38 -9.56
C ILE A 259 -5.55 -30.02 -10.14
N ILE A 260 -6.04 -29.52 -11.28
CA ILE A 260 -7.29 -30.00 -11.91
C ILE A 260 -7.03 -31.20 -12.85
N THR A 261 -5.77 -31.49 -13.19
CA THR A 261 -5.38 -32.57 -14.12
C THR A 261 -4.93 -33.82 -13.39
#